data_AF-A0A7R6WYR4-F1
#
_entry.id   AF-A0A7R6WYR4-F1
#
_cell.length_a   1.000
_cell.length_b   1.000
_cell.length_c   1.000
_cell.angle_alpha   90.00
_cell.angle_beta   90.00
_cell.angle_gamma   90.00
#
_symmetry.space_group_name_H-M   'P 1'
#
loop_
_entity.id
_entity.type
_entity.pdbx_description
1 polymer ?
#
loop_
_entity_poly.entity_id
_entity_poly.type
_entity_poly.pdbx_seq_one_letter_code
_entity_poly.pdbx_strand_id
1 'polypeptide(L)' 'MIRHVTFMTIDDTAHYLPQERAAIVAAYPEHEREAQARGQAAVKTGS' A
#
# COMPACT_ATOMS: atom_id res chain seq x y z
N MET A 1 -16.12 -21.42 7.44
CA MET A 1 -14.95 -20.91 8.18
C MET A 1 -14.68 -19.48 7.72
N ILE A 2 -14.47 -18.54 8.63
CA ILE A 2 -14.18 -17.12 8.32
C ILE A 2 -12.67 -16.91 8.27
N ARG A 3 -12.16 -16.32 7.19
CA ARG A 3 -10.75 -15.96 7.01
C ARG A 3 -10.49 -14.68 7.81
N HIS A 4 -9.55 -14.70 8.74
CA HIS A 4 -9.05 -13.49 9.39
C HIS A 4 -8.06 -12.78 8.45
N VAL A 5 -8.26 -11.49 8.20
CA VAL A 5 -7.41 -10.65 7.35
C VAL A 5 -6.94 -9.46 8.18
N THR A 6 -5.62 -9.27 8.25
CA THR A 6 -4.99 -8.11 8.89
C THR A 6 -4.54 -7.16 7.79
N PHE A 7 -4.91 -5.88 7.92
CA PHE A 7 -4.46 -4.82 7.01
C PHE A 7 -3.29 -4.07 7.63
N MET A 8 -2.35 -3.63 6.79
CA MET A 8 -1.19 -2.84 7.18
C MET A 8 -0.89 -1.85 6.05
N THR A 9 -0.45 -0.65 6.40
CA THR A 9 -0.13 0.44 5.46
C THR A 9 1.36 0.78 5.55
N ILE A 10 1.83 1.65 4.64
CA ILE A 10 3.21 2.13 4.68
C ILE A 10 3.51 2.98 5.93
N ASP A 11 2.47 3.53 6.59
CA ASP A 11 2.64 4.32 7.81
C ASP A 11 2.94 3.45 9.04
N ASP A 12 2.49 2.20 9.04
CA ASP A 12 2.80 1.21 10.09
C ASP A 12 4.29 0.78 10.07
N THR A 13 5.04 1.21 9.06
CA THR A 13 6.43 0.84 8.86
C THR A 13 7.39 1.84 9.50
N ALA A 14 7.69 1.62 10.78
CA ALA A 14 8.48 2.56 11.61
C ALA A 14 9.93 2.79 11.15
N HIS A 15 10.46 1.96 10.25
CA HIS A 15 11.84 2.08 9.75
C HIS A 15 12.00 2.99 8.52
N TYR A 16 10.90 3.45 7.90
CA TYR A 16 10.96 4.45 6.84
C TYR A 16 10.77 5.84 7.41
N LEU A 17 11.55 6.82 6.96
CA LEU A 17 11.30 8.23 7.24
C LEU A 17 10.09 8.72 6.43
N PRO A 18 9.38 9.77 6.89
CA PRO A 18 8.23 10.32 6.15
C PRO A 18 8.53 10.66 4.69
N GLN A 19 9.74 11.17 4.41
CA GLN A 19 10.22 11.48 3.07
C GLN A 19 10.43 10.24 2.19
N GLU A 20 10.88 9.13 2.77
CA GLU A 20 11.06 7.87 2.05
C GLU A 20 9.70 7.25 1.73
N ARG A 21 8.74 7.33 2.67
CA ARG A 21 7.35 6.91 2.43
C ARG A 21 6.71 7.72 1.30
N ALA A 22 6.92 9.03 1.28
CA ALA A 22 6.43 9.91 0.21
C ALA A 22 7.07 9.57 -1.16
N ALA A 23 8.37 9.26 -1.19
CA ALA A 23 9.06 8.85 -2.41
C ALA A 23 8.53 7.50 -2.95
N ILE A 24 8.27 6.53 -2.05
CA ILE A 24 7.66 5.24 -2.41
C ILE A 24 6.25 5.45 -2.97
N VAL A 25 5.44 6.30 -2.34
CA VAL A 25 4.09 6.63 -2.84
C VAL A 25 4.17 7.33 -4.21
N ALA A 26 5.10 8.26 -4.38
CA ALA A 26 5.28 9.00 -5.64
C ALA A 26 5.81 8.13 -6.79
N ALA A 27 6.48 7.02 -6.50
CA ALA A 27 6.96 6.07 -7.50
C ALA A 27 5.82 5.30 -8.19
N TYR A 28 4.62 5.28 -7.60
CA TYR A 28 3.46 4.66 -8.22
C TYR A 28 2.83 5.58 -9.28
N PRO A 29 2.41 5.02 -10.43
CA PRO A 29 1.70 5.79 -11.45
C PRO A 29 0.40 6.36 -10.87
N GLU A 30 -0.03 7.52 -11.36
CA GLU A 30 -1.10 8.32 -10.75
C GLU A 30 -2.43 7.57 -10.59
N HIS A 31 -2.71 6.63 -11.48
CA HIS A 31 -3.90 5.78 -11.45
C HIS A 31 -3.84 4.65 -10.39
N GLU A 32 -2.67 4.35 -9.83
CA GLU A 32 -2.49 3.32 -8.78
C GLU A 32 -2.18 3.92 -7.39
N ARG A 33 -1.79 5.21 -7.34
CA ARG A 33 -1.39 5.92 -6.12
C ARG A 33 -2.46 5.91 -5.02
N GLU A 34 -3.71 6.20 -5.34
CA GLU A 34 -4.79 6.23 -4.34
C GLU A 34 -5.13 4.84 -3.78
N ALA A 35 -5.10 3.80 -4.62
CA ALA A 35 -5.40 2.44 -4.20
C ALA A 35 -4.30 1.90 -3.27
N GLN A 36 -3.02 2.06 -3.64
CA GLN A 36 -1.90 1.59 -2.82
C GLN A 36 -1.69 2.41 -1.54
N ALA A 37 -1.86 3.74 -1.59
CA ALA A 37 -1.71 4.58 -0.39
C ALA A 37 -2.75 4.26 0.69
N ARG A 38 -3.93 3.76 0.31
CA ARG A 38 -5.00 3.35 1.23
C ARG A 38 -4.94 1.88 1.63
N GLY A 39 -3.91 1.14 1.22
CA GLY A 39 -3.81 -0.30 1.47
C GLY A 39 -4.88 -1.12 0.74
N GLN A 40 -5.55 -0.55 -0.27
CA GLN A 40 -6.37 -1.30 -1.19
C GLN A 40 -5.43 -2.02 -2.13
N ALA A 41 -5.07 -3.26 -1.78
CA ALA A 41 -4.39 -4.15 -2.68
C ALA A 41 -5.12 -4.10 -4.03
N ALA A 42 -4.46 -3.58 -5.07
CA ALA A 42 -4.84 -3.88 -6.43
C ALA A 42 -4.80 -5.40 -6.50
N VAL A 43 -5.97 -6.04 -6.46
CA VAL A 43 -6.10 -7.48 -6.65
C VAL A 43 -5.55 -7.71 -8.05
N LYS A 44 -4.29 -8.15 -8.15
CA LYS A 44 -3.82 -8.88 -9.32
C LYS A 44 -4.51 -10.23 -9.20
N THR A 45 -5.71 -10.33 -9.76
CA THR A 45 -6.24 -11.62 -10.18
C THR A 45 -5.27 -12.11 -11.24
N GLY A 46 -4.30 -12.92 -10.83
CA GLY A 46 -3.56 -13.75 -11.76
C GLY A 46 -4.59 -14.57 -12.53
N SER A 47 -4.71 -14.28 -13.82
CA SER A 47 -5.23 -15.26 -14.78
C SER A 47 -4.21 -16.38 -14.98
#